data_AF-A0A847EQ71-F1
#
_entry.id   AF-A0A847EQ71-F1
#
_cell.length_a   1.000
_cell.length_b   1.000
_cell.length_c   1.000
_cell.angle_alpha   90.00
_cell.angle_beta   90.00
_cell.angle_gamma   90.00
#
_symmetry.space_group_name_H-M   'P 1'
#
loop_
_entity.id
_entity.type
_entity.pdbx_description
1 polymer ?
#
loop_
_entity_poly.entity_id
_entity_poly.type
_entity_poly.pdbx_seq_one_letter_code
_entity_poly.pdbx_strand_id
1 'polypeptide(L)'
;MHRGDRGMVTVETAFATLFLAGALALAILVGGAAFVLGQCQVTANEVARQSARGDAAAVARATADAPAGAQVVNRREGGASVVEVTWHLRLG
;
A
#
# COMPACT_ATOMS: atom_id res chain seq x y z
N MET A 1 -18.33 15.70 -46.67
CA MET A 1 -17.91 15.28 -45.32
C MET A 1 -16.84 14.21 -45.47
N HIS A 2 -15.57 14.56 -45.22
CA HIS A 2 -14.43 13.68 -45.45
C HIS A 2 -14.42 12.53 -44.44
N ARG A 3 -14.28 11.30 -44.95
CA ARG A 3 -14.19 10.08 -44.15
C ARG A 3 -12.92 10.07 -43.25
N GLY A 4 -11.90 10.85 -43.60
CA GLY A 4 -10.66 11.03 -42.83
C GLY A 4 -10.83 11.76 -41.49
N ASP A 5 -11.67 12.79 -41.42
CA ASP A 5 -11.88 13.56 -40.17
C ASP A 5 -12.52 12.69 -39.08
N ARG A 6 -13.48 11.82 -39.45
CA ARG A 6 -14.12 10.89 -38.50
C ARG A 6 -13.16 9.80 -38.02
N GLY A 7 -12.27 9.33 -38.89
CA GLY A 7 -11.25 8.34 -38.53
C GLY A 7 -10.25 8.90 -37.52
N MET A 8 -9.79 10.13 -37.73
CA MET A 8 -8.85 10.80 -36.83
C MET A 8 -9.42 11.01 -35.42
N VAL A 9 -10.68 11.48 -35.32
CA VAL A 9 -11.36 11.66 -34.02
C VAL A 9 -11.56 10.32 -33.29
N THR A 10 -11.81 9.22 -34.02
CA THR A 10 -11.96 7.89 -33.42
C THR A 10 -10.63 7.39 -32.85
N VAL A 11 -9.51 7.65 -33.53
CA VAL A 11 -8.17 7.27 -33.05
C VAL A 11 -7.79 8.10 -31.82
N GLU A 12 -8.02 9.41 -31.86
CA GLU A 12 -7.73 10.30 -30.73
C GLU A 12 -8.52 9.91 -29.47
N THR A 13 -9.80 9.63 -29.62
CA THR A 13 -10.65 9.17 -28.51
C THR A 13 -10.23 7.79 -27.99
N ALA A 14 -9.77 6.88 -28.86
CA ALA A 14 -9.21 5.60 -28.43
C ALA A 14 -7.94 5.79 -27.58
N PHE A 15 -7.01 6.65 -28.00
CA PHE A 15 -5.82 6.93 -27.20
C PHE A 15 -6.14 7.66 -25.89
N ALA A 16 -7.04 8.63 -25.92
CA ALA A 16 -7.46 9.36 -24.73
C ALA A 16 -8.09 8.43 -23.69
N THR A 17 -8.95 7.50 -24.12
CA THR A 17 -9.58 6.52 -23.23
C THR A 17 -8.59 5.50 -22.68
N LEU A 18 -7.65 5.00 -23.49
CA LEU A 18 -6.57 4.13 -23.02
C LEU A 18 -5.66 4.84 -22.01
N PHE A 19 -5.30 6.10 -22.26
CA PHE A 19 -4.50 6.89 -21.34
C PHE A 19 -5.23 7.13 -20.03
N LEU A 20 -6.52 7.50 -20.09
CA LEU A 20 -7.34 7.70 -18.90
C LEU A 20 -7.48 6.41 -18.09
N ALA A 21 -7.70 5.27 -18.75
CA ALA A 21 -7.76 3.97 -18.09
C ALA A 21 -6.44 3.61 -17.41
N GLY A 22 -5.30 3.83 -18.08
CA GLY A 22 -3.97 3.63 -17.51
C GLY A 22 -3.69 4.55 -16.31
N ALA A 23 -4.05 5.82 -16.41
CA ALA A 23 -3.90 6.79 -15.34
C ALA A 23 -4.74 6.42 -14.10
N LEU A 24 -5.99 5.97 -14.31
CA LEU A 24 -6.86 5.51 -13.24
C LEU A 24 -6.31 4.24 -12.57
N ALA A 25 -5.86 3.27 -13.37
CA ALA A 25 -5.25 2.04 -12.85
C ALA A 25 -4.01 2.36 -11.99
N LEU A 26 -3.15 3.27 -12.45
CA LEU A 26 -1.99 3.73 -11.69
C LEU A 26 -2.40 4.44 -10.39
N ALA A 27 -3.41 5.31 -10.44
CA ALA A 27 -3.91 6.01 -9.25
C ALA A 27 -4.46 5.03 -8.20
N ILE A 28 -5.17 3.99 -8.62
CA ILE A 28 -5.67 2.94 -7.73
C ILE A 28 -4.50 2.17 -7.10
N LEU A 29 -3.49 1.78 -7.89
CA LEU A 29 -2.32 1.07 -7.39
C LEU A 29 -1.54 1.89 -6.37
N VAL A 30 -1.24 3.15 -6.69
CA VAL A 30 -0.49 4.05 -5.81
C VAL A 30 -1.31 4.38 -4.55
N GLY A 31 -2.60 4.69 -4.70
CA GLY A 31 -3.48 4.98 -3.58
C GLY A 31 -3.64 3.78 -2.64
N GLY A 32 -3.80 2.57 -3.20
CA GLY A 32 -3.86 1.33 -2.43
C GLY A 32 -2.55 1.04 -1.70
N ALA A 33 -1.41 1.20 -2.37
CA ALA A 33 -0.10 1.03 -1.74
C ALA A 33 0.13 2.04 -0.61
N ALA A 34 -0.24 3.30 -0.80
CA ALA A 34 -0.15 4.34 0.23
C ALA A 34 -1.07 4.04 1.44
N PHE A 35 -2.28 3.52 1.17
CA PHE A 35 -3.19 3.09 2.23
C PHE A 35 -2.59 1.95 3.07
N VAL A 36 -2.06 0.90 2.43
CA VAL A 36 -1.40 -0.22 3.13
C VAL A 36 -0.16 0.25 3.89
N LEU A 37 0.64 1.14 3.32
CA LEU A 37 1.79 1.75 4.00
C LEU A 37 1.36 2.44 5.31
N GLY A 38 0.26 3.20 5.28
CA GLY A 38 -0.30 3.83 6.48
C GLY A 38 -0.70 2.81 7.55
N GLN A 39 -1.32 1.70 7.15
CA GLN A 39 -1.68 0.61 8.08
C GLN A 39 -0.43 -0.07 8.67
N CYS A 40 0.62 -0.29 7.87
CA CYS A 40 1.90 -0.80 8.35
C CYS A 40 2.52 0.13 9.40
N GLN A 41 2.48 1.45 9.18
CA GLN A 41 3.01 2.45 10.13
C GLN A 41 2.25 2.44 11.46
N VAL A 42 0.92 2.35 11.42
CA VAL A 42 0.09 2.26 12.63
C VAL A 42 0.43 1.00 13.42
N THR A 43 0.50 -0.15 12.74
CA THR A 43 0.86 -1.44 13.34
C THR A 43 2.26 -1.39 13.97
N ALA A 44 3.26 -0.88 13.24
CA ALA A 44 4.63 -0.79 13.72
C ALA A 44 4.73 0.05 15.01
N ASN A 45 4.07 1.21 15.02
CA ASN A 45 4.08 2.13 16.15
C ASN A 45 3.41 1.51 17.38
N GLU A 46 2.26 0.86 17.19
CA GLU A 46 1.54 0.25 18.31
C GLU A 46 2.32 -0.93 18.89
N VAL A 47 2.83 -1.84 18.04
CA VAL A 47 3.68 -2.95 18.50
C VAL A 47 4.93 -2.43 19.22
N ALA A 48 5.58 -1.38 18.70
CA ALA A 48 6.77 -0.80 19.34
C ALA A 48 6.46 -0.23 20.73
N ARG A 49 5.34 0.50 20.87
CA ARG A 49 4.88 1.06 22.15
C ARG A 49 4.57 -0.03 23.17
N GLN A 50 3.85 -1.06 22.78
CA GLN A 50 3.47 -2.14 23.69
C GLN A 50 4.67 -3.03 24.06
N SER A 51 5.56 -3.27 23.09
CA SER A 51 6.83 -3.96 23.32
C SER A 51 7.74 -3.21 24.30
N ALA A 52 7.85 -1.88 24.16
CA ALA A 52 8.59 -1.05 25.11
C ALA A 52 8.01 -1.09 26.54
N ARG A 53 6.69 -1.31 26.67
CA ARG A 53 6.01 -1.50 27.96
C ARG A 53 6.13 -2.92 28.51
N GLY A 54 6.59 -3.89 27.71
CA GLY A 54 6.62 -5.30 28.08
C GLY A 54 5.25 -5.99 28.08
N ASP A 55 4.23 -5.40 27.43
CA ASP A 55 2.89 -6.00 27.35
C ASP A 55 2.80 -6.97 26.15
N ALA A 56 3.15 -8.23 26.40
CA ALA A 56 3.13 -9.28 25.38
C ALA A 56 1.73 -9.54 24.80
N ALA A 57 0.68 -9.40 25.61
CA ALA A 57 -0.69 -9.64 25.15
C ALA A 57 -1.16 -8.52 24.21
N ALA A 58 -0.80 -7.27 24.51
CA ALA A 58 -1.07 -6.15 23.62
C ALA A 58 -0.24 -6.21 22.33
N VAL A 59 1.03 -6.65 22.40
CA VAL A 59 1.85 -6.91 21.21
C VAL A 59 1.20 -7.95 20.30
N ALA A 60 0.68 -9.05 20.86
CA ALA A 60 0.02 -10.09 20.07
C ALA A 60 -1.24 -9.57 19.36
N ARG A 61 -2.06 -8.75 20.05
CA ARG A 61 -3.25 -8.11 19.46
C ARG A 61 -2.86 -7.13 18.34
N ALA A 62 -1.94 -6.20 18.62
CA ALA A 62 -1.49 -5.23 17.63
C ALA A 62 -0.85 -5.90 16.40
N THR A 63 -0.15 -7.02 16.60
CA THR A 63 0.42 -7.82 15.49
C THR A 63 -0.68 -8.50 14.67
N ALA A 64 -1.77 -8.93 15.30
CA ALA A 64 -2.91 -9.53 14.60
C ALA A 64 -3.69 -8.51 13.75
N ASP A 65 -3.63 -7.23 14.11
CA ASP A 65 -4.22 -6.12 13.35
C ASP A 65 -3.38 -5.72 12.12
N ALA A 66 -2.22 -6.34 11.89
CA ALA A 66 -1.37 -6.06 10.75
C ALA A 66 -2.10 -6.30 9.41
N PRO A 67 -1.78 -5.53 8.35
CA PRO A 67 -2.36 -5.75 7.03
C PRO A 67 -2.17 -7.19 6.55
N ALA A 68 -3.19 -7.73 5.87
CA ALA A 68 -3.12 -9.08 5.34
C ALA A 68 -1.88 -9.29 4.44
N GLY A 69 -1.11 -10.34 4.74
CA GLY A 69 0.13 -10.65 4.03
C GLY A 69 1.34 -9.80 4.42
N ALA A 70 1.22 -8.88 5.39
CA ALA A 70 2.36 -8.17 5.95
C ALA A 70 3.16 -9.05 6.91
N GLN A 71 4.46 -8.83 6.95
CA GLN A 71 5.38 -9.44 7.89
C GLN A 71 5.73 -8.42 8.98
N VAL A 72 5.53 -8.80 10.24
CA VAL A 72 5.91 -7.97 11.40
C VAL A 72 7.18 -8.55 12.02
N VAL A 73 8.21 -7.71 12.16
CA VAL A 73 9.48 -8.07 12.80
C VAL A 73 9.72 -7.07 13.94
N ASN A 74 9.87 -7.59 15.15
CA ASN A 74 10.21 -6.79 16.33
C ASN A 74 11.63 -7.17 16.80
N ARG A 75 12.52 -6.18 16.86
CA ARG A 75 13.90 -6.31 17.32
C ARG A 75 14.13 -5.37 18.51
N ARG A 76 15.08 -5.74 19.36
CA ARG A 76 15.55 -4.87 20.45
C ARG A 76 16.96 -4.41 20.12
N GLU A 77 17.13 -3.11 19.91
CA GLU A 77 18.38 -2.49 19.48
C GLU A 77 18.68 -1.29 20.37
N GLY A 78 19.87 -1.22 20.98
CA GLY A 78 20.27 -0.09 21.83
C GLY A 78 19.34 0.20 23.02
N GLY A 79 18.61 -0.81 23.52
CA GLY A 79 17.60 -0.64 24.57
C GLY A 79 16.23 -0.15 24.09
N ALA A 80 16.09 0.18 22.80
CA ALA A 80 14.83 0.51 22.17
C ALA A 80 14.17 -0.73 21.52
N SER A 81 12.85 -0.70 21.39
CA SER A 81 12.11 -1.64 20.55
C SER A 81 12.00 -1.06 19.15
N VAL A 82 12.54 -1.76 18.16
CA VAL A 82 12.47 -1.40 16.75
C VAL A 82 11.51 -2.38 16.07
N VAL A 83 10.45 -1.86 15.48
CA VAL A 83 9.45 -2.68 14.79
C VAL A 83 9.39 -2.29 13.33
N GLU A 84 9.47 -3.32 12.49
CA GLU A 84 9.42 -3.22 11.05
C GLU A 84 8.21 -4.01 10.56
N VAL A 85 7.37 -3.38 9.74
CA VAL A 85 6.20 -4.01 9.14
C VAL A 85 6.30 -3.88 7.63
N THR A 86 6.56 -5.01 6.98
CA THR A 86 6.85 -5.08 5.55
C THR A 86 5.69 -5.69 4.82
N TRP A 87 5.29 -5.07 3.72
CA TRP A 87 4.27 -5.58 2.82
C TRP A 87 4.78 -5.52 1.39
N HIS A 88 4.54 -6.57 0.61
CA HIS A 88 4.99 -6.66 -0.78
C HIS A 88 3.80 -6.72 -1.72
N LEU A 89 3.75 -5.76 -2.65
CA LEU A 89 2.83 -5.82 -3.77
C LEU A 89 3.26 -6.94 -4.72
N ARG A 90 2.38 -7.91 -4.94
CA ARG A 90 2.53 -8.92 -5.98
C ARG A 90 1.61 -8.55 -7.14
N LEU A 91 2.20 -8.01 -8.20
CA LEU A 91 1.55 -7.94 -9.50
C LEU A 91 1.75 -9.30 -10.18
N GLY A 92 0.65 -9.93 -10.58
CA GLY A 92 0.64 -11.26 -11.20
C GLY A 92 1.32 -11.29 -12.56
#